data_AF-A0A843HRK4-F1
#
_entry.id   AF-A0A843HRK4-F1
#
_cell.length_a   1.000
_cell.length_b   1.000
_cell.length_c   1.000
_cell.angle_alpha   90.00
_cell.angle_beta   90.00
_cell.angle_gamma   90.00
#
_symmetry.space_group_name_H-M   'P 1'
#
loop_
_entity.id
_entity.type
_entity.pdbx_description
1 polymer ?
#
loop_
_entity_poly.entity_id
_entity_poly.type
_entity_poly.pdbx_seq_one_letter_code
_entity_poly.pdbx_strand_id
1 'polypeptide(L)' 'MSKQSRKQGVKKSDRTVEWCKLIIEDLKKGDRSSKELEKKYGIRKNSFPSLLLQLTYEAPIYDYKVGKVLYLGLIK' A
#
# COMPACT_ATOMS: atom_id res chain seq x y z
N MET A 1 24.55 36.79 -0.99
CA MET A 1 24.35 35.43 -0.42
C MET A 1 23.18 35.48 0.55
N SER A 2 21.95 35.21 0.10
CA SER A 2 20.75 35.26 0.95
C SER A 2 20.22 33.87 1.23
N LYS A 3 20.13 33.58 2.54
CA LYS A 3 19.70 32.33 3.18
C LYS A 3 18.29 31.93 2.72
N GLN A 4 18.16 30.73 2.14
CA GLN A 4 16.88 30.08 1.84
C GLN A 4 16.15 29.74 3.15
N SER A 5 15.13 30.53 3.51
CA SER A 5 14.05 30.08 4.39
C SER A 5 13.00 29.36 3.55
N ARG A 6 13.11 28.03 3.43
CA ARG A 6 12.01 27.18 2.96
C ARG A 6 11.36 26.51 4.16
N LYS A 7 10.15 26.96 4.49
CA LYS A 7 9.19 26.20 5.31
C LYS A 7 9.04 24.81 4.68
N GLN A 8 9.53 23.77 5.34
CA GLN A 8 9.12 22.39 5.06
C GLN A 8 7.66 22.24 5.50
N GLY A 9 6.74 22.67 4.64
CA GLY A 9 5.38 22.14 4.63
C GLY A 9 5.50 20.67 4.26
N VAL A 10 5.29 19.81 5.25
CA VAL A 10 5.50 18.36 5.16
C VAL A 10 4.53 17.76 4.14
N LYS A 11 4.96 17.52 2.90
CA LYS A 11 4.32 16.56 1.99
C LYS A 11 4.63 15.15 2.50
N LYS A 12 3.88 14.67 3.49
CA LYS A 12 4.01 13.29 3.99
C LYS A 12 3.35 12.35 2.98
N SER A 13 4.20 11.68 2.19
CA SER A 13 3.99 10.34 1.59
C SER A 13 3.10 10.19 0.34
N ASP A 14 3.51 10.72 -0.81
CA ASP A 14 2.94 10.33 -2.14
C ASP A 14 3.08 8.82 -2.42
N ARG A 15 4.23 8.22 -2.09
CA ARG A 15 4.52 6.82 -2.47
C ARG A 15 3.58 5.78 -1.88
N THR A 16 3.13 5.96 -0.63
CA THR A 16 2.22 4.99 0.00
C THR A 16 0.86 5.00 -0.66
N VAL A 17 0.36 6.20 -1.00
CA VAL A 17 -0.93 6.37 -1.69
C VAL A 17 -0.83 5.83 -3.12
N GLU A 18 0.26 6.09 -3.82
CA GLU A 18 0.51 5.50 -5.15
C GLU A 18 0.54 3.97 -5.10
N TRP A 19 1.25 3.38 -4.15
CA TRP A 19 1.24 1.92 -3.97
C TRP A 19 -0.15 1.39 -3.67
N CYS A 20 -0.94 2.06 -2.82
CA CYS A 20 -2.30 1.62 -2.52
C CYS A 20 -3.16 1.58 -3.80
N LYS A 21 -3.12 2.63 -4.62
CA LYS A 21 -3.85 2.68 -5.89
C LYS A 21 -3.42 1.56 -6.84
N LEU A 22 -2.12 1.35 -7.00
CA LEU A 22 -1.58 0.28 -7.85
C LEU A 22 -1.97 -1.11 -7.34
N ILE A 23 -1.98 -1.32 -6.02
CA ILE A 23 -2.39 -2.58 -5.42
C ILE A 23 -3.88 -2.81 -5.66
N ILE A 24 -4.75 -1.81 -5.43
CA ILE A 24 -6.19 -1.91 -5.71
C ILE A 24 -6.43 -2.29 -7.18
N GLU A 25 -5.74 -1.64 -8.12
CA GLU A 25 -5.84 -1.99 -9.55
C GLU A 25 -5.39 -3.42 -9.85
N ASP A 26 -4.41 -3.96 -9.12
CA ASP A 26 -4.01 -5.36 -9.23
C ASP A 26 -5.06 -6.29 -8.63
N LEU A 27 -5.65 -5.93 -7.49
CA LEU A 27 -6.71 -6.68 -6.83
C LEU A 27 -8.00 -6.73 -7.67
N LYS A 28 -8.25 -5.73 -8.52
CA LYS A 28 -9.37 -5.77 -9.48
C LYS A 28 -9.22 -6.89 -10.51
N LYS A 29 -7.98 -7.34 -10.77
CA LYS A 29 -7.67 -8.44 -11.69
C LYS A 29 -7.74 -9.82 -11.01
N GLY A 30 -7.74 -9.85 -9.67
CA GLY A 30 -7.81 -11.06 -8.87
C GLY A 30 -7.03 -10.94 -7.57
N ASP A 31 -7.24 -11.92 -6.68
CA ASP A 31 -6.64 -11.92 -5.35
C ASP A 31 -5.11 -12.03 -5.43
N ARG A 32 -4.41 -11.21 -4.62
CA ARG A 32 -2.94 -11.17 -4.57
C ARG A 32 -2.42 -11.48 -3.19
N SER A 33 -1.32 -12.22 -3.14
CA SER A 33 -0.64 -12.48 -1.88
C SER A 33 0.16 -11.27 -1.39
N SER A 34 0.24 -11.08 -0.08
CA SER A 34 1.05 -10.02 0.54
C SER A 34 2.49 -10.09 0.06
N LYS A 35 3.05 -11.30 -0.04
CA LYS A 35 4.43 -11.53 -0.52
C LYS A 35 4.64 -11.08 -1.96
N GLU A 36 3.66 -11.31 -2.84
CA GLU A 36 3.74 -10.83 -4.22
C GLU A 36 3.70 -9.31 -4.28
N LEU A 37 2.81 -8.66 -3.51
CA LEU A 37 2.72 -7.21 -3.46
C LEU A 37 4.00 -6.60 -2.85
N GLU A 38 4.52 -7.19 -1.77
CA GLU A 38 5.80 -6.81 -1.14
C GLU A 38 6.95 -6.87 -2.15
N LYS A 39 7.06 -7.97 -2.91
CA LYS A 39 8.10 -8.15 -3.92
C LYS A 39 7.92 -7.24 -5.13
N LYS A 40 6.69 -7.12 -5.65
CA LYS A 40 6.37 -6.37 -6.87
C LYS A 40 6.56 -4.86 -6.68
N TYR A 41 6.14 -4.33 -5.54
CA TYR A 41 6.23 -2.91 -5.24
C TYR A 41 7.43 -2.54 -4.37
N GLY A 42 8.26 -3.52 -3.98
CA GLY A 42 9.43 -3.30 -3.13
C GLY A 42 9.08 -2.79 -1.74
N ILE A 43 7.90 -3.16 -1.22
CA ILE A 43 7.41 -2.68 0.08
C ILE A 43 8.17 -3.42 1.17
N ARG A 44 8.76 -2.66 2.12
CA ARG A 44 9.39 -3.26 3.30
C ARG A 44 8.32 -3.95 4.14
N LYS A 45 8.64 -5.14 4.66
CA LYS A 45 7.73 -5.94 5.51
C LYS A 45 7.10 -5.15 6.67
N ASN A 46 7.85 -4.22 7.28
CA ASN A 46 7.37 -3.37 8.37
C ASN A 46 6.35 -2.30 7.93
N SER A 47 6.31 -1.96 6.64
CA SER A 47 5.39 -0.97 6.07
C SER A 47 4.09 -1.60 5.54
N PHE A 48 4.04 -2.92 5.44
CA PHE A 48 2.88 -3.64 4.93
C PHE A 48 1.61 -3.45 5.79
N PRO A 49 1.66 -3.48 7.15
CA PRO A 49 0.47 -3.26 7.97
C PRO A 49 -0.12 -1.86 7.82
N SER A 50 0.72 -0.81 7.78
CA SER A 50 0.27 0.56 7.54
C SER A 50 -0.36 0.73 6.16
N LEU A 51 0.18 0.03 5.16
CA LEU A 51 -0.36 0.03 3.81
C LEU A 51 -1.67 -0.76 3.72
N LEU A 52 -1.82 -1.86 4.45
CA LEU A 52 -3.08 -2.60 4.55
C LEU A 52 -4.19 -1.73 5.15
N LEU A 53 -3.86 -0.99 6.22
CA LEU A 53 -4.78 -0.04 6.84
C LEU A 53 -5.18 1.06 5.85
N GLN A 54 -4.23 1.61 5.10
CA GLN A 54 -4.54 2.61 4.08
C GLN A 54 -5.41 2.03 2.96
N LEU A 55 -5.15 0.78 2.54
CA LEU A 55 -5.94 0.09 1.54
C LEU A 55 -7.39 -0.10 1.96
N THR A 56 -7.66 -0.45 3.23
CA THR A 56 -9.04 -0.58 3.73
C THR A 56 -9.78 0.76 3.80
N TYR A 57 -9.06 1.89 3.95
CA TYR A 57 -9.64 3.23 3.83
C TYR A 57 -9.95 3.62 2.38
N GLU A 58 -9.08 3.26 1.44
CA GLU A 58 -9.23 3.61 0.02
C GLU A 58 -10.25 2.72 -0.72
N ALA A 59 -10.34 1.43 -0.36
CA ALA A 59 -11.24 0.47 -0.98
C ALA A 59 -11.70 -0.62 0.00
N PRO A 60 -12.93 -1.14 -0.18
CA PRO A 60 -13.40 -2.28 0.60
C PRO A 60 -12.66 -3.55 0.14
N ILE A 61 -11.57 -3.88 0.84
CA ILE A 61 -10.80 -5.11 0.65
C ILE A 61 -11.13 -6.13 1.74
N TYR A 62 -11.01 -7.40 1.41
CA TYR A 62 -10.98 -8.49 2.38
C TYR A 62 -9.59 -9.10 2.40
N ASP A 63 -9.17 -9.58 3.57
CA ASP A 63 -7.96 -10.36 3.73
C ASP A 63 -8.29 -11.78 4.22
N TYR A 64 -7.54 -12.76 3.71
CA TYR A 64 -7.64 -14.15 4.13
C TYR A 64 -6.26 -14.79 4.19
N LYS A 65 -6.06 -15.74 5.11
CA LYS A 65 -4.78 -16.43 5.26
C LYS A 65 -4.85 -17.81 4.66
N VAL A 66 -3.85 -18.14 3.85
CA VAL A 66 -3.60 -19.50 3.35
C VAL A 66 -2.25 -19.94 3.90
N GLY A 67 -2.28 -20.81 4.92
CA GLY A 67 -1.08 -21.23 5.66
C GLY A 67 -0.37 -20.04 6.32
N LYS A 68 0.87 -19.75 5.90
CA LYS A 68 1.68 -18.62 6.41
C LYS A 68 1.66 -17.39 5.49
N VAL A 69 0.78 -17.35 4.49
CA VAL A 69 0.69 -16.28 3.50
C VAL A 69 -0.66 -15.57 3.64
N LEU A 70 -0.62 -14.23 3.69
CA LEU A 70 -1.79 -13.39 3.67
C LEU A 70 -2.16 -13.11 2.21
N TYR A 71 -3.43 -13.21 1.87
CA TYR A 71 -3.99 -12.87 0.57
C TYR A 71 -4.99 -11.74 0.75
N LEU A 72 -5.05 -10.88 -0.25
CA LEU A 72 -5.92 -9.71 -0.31
C LEU A 72 -6.79 -9.84 -1.55
N GLY A 73 -8.06 -9.48 -1.40
CA GLY A 73 -9.03 -9.40 -2.48
C GLY A 73 -9.92 -8.17 -2.32
N LEU A 74 -10.59 -7.77 -3.40
CA LEU A 74 -11.57 -6.68 -3.37
C LEU A 74 -12.97 -7.22 -3.18
N ILE A 75 -13.73 -6.62 -2.26
CA ILE A 75 -15.16 -6.88 -2.11
C ILE A 75 -15.86 -6.22 -3.32
N LYS A 76 -16.67 -7.01 -4.03
CA LYS A 76 -17.38 -6.59 -5.26
C LYS A 76 -18.58 -5.70 -5.00
#